data_AF-A0A7W7ZYK7-F1
#
_entry.id   AF-A0A7W7ZYK7-F1
#
_cell.length_a   1.000
_cell.length_b   1.000
_cell.length_c   1.000
_cell.angle_alpha   90.00
_cell.angle_beta   90.00
_cell.angle_gamma   90.00
#
_symmetry.space_group_name_H-M   'P 1'
#
loop_
_entity.id
_entity.type
_entity.pdbx_description
1 polymer ?
#
loop_
_entity_poly.entity_id
_entity_poly.type
_entity_poly.pdbx_seq_one_letter_code
_entity_poly.pdbx_strand_id
1 'polypeptide(L)'
;METERLIMRPLTGSDFDAYAAMLADPDVAGGLAESVGTSPADAWRSLATFIGHREIRGYSHWALVEKSSGSFVGRAGPWQPHGFPGLGVGWCLARDHWGKGYATEAAGAALNYCFTELGAEQVISVILPGNTRSISVAERIGHRHLRDLDYGGRRVHLYGSDRRPS
;
A
#
# COMPACT_ATOMS: atom_id res chain seq x y z
N MET A 1 0.84 -10.66 10.36
CA MET A 1 1.30 -11.59 9.32
C MET A 1 2.81 -11.46 9.21
N GLU A 2 3.52 -12.51 8.82
CA GLU A 2 4.95 -12.45 8.58
C GLU A 2 5.26 -13.02 7.19
N THR A 3 6.26 -12.44 6.55
CA THR A 3 6.86 -12.94 5.31
C THR A 3 8.29 -13.40 5.60
N GLU A 4 9.07 -13.69 4.56
CA GLU A 4 10.47 -14.10 4.71
C GLU A 4 11.28 -13.05 5.50
N ARG A 5 11.15 -11.77 5.14
CA ARG A 5 12.00 -10.69 5.65
C ARG A 5 11.25 -9.63 6.46
N LEU A 6 9.92 -9.62 6.41
CA LEU A 6 9.10 -8.57 7.01
C LEU A 6 8.14 -9.12 8.07
N ILE A 7 7.97 -8.35 9.14
CA ILE A 7 6.82 -8.41 10.02
C ILE A 7 5.80 -7.40 9.49
N MET A 8 4.59 -7.87 9.21
CA MET A 8 3.45 -7.06 8.76
C MET A 8 2.42 -7.00 9.89
N ARG A 9 2.41 -5.90 10.63
CA ARG A 9 1.58 -5.70 11.83
C ARG A 9 0.78 -4.40 11.76
N PRO A 10 -0.35 -4.28 12.49
CA PRO A 10 -1.20 -3.08 12.43
C PRO A 10 -0.40 -1.80 12.71
N LEU A 11 -0.66 -0.74 11.94
CA LEU A 11 -0.12 0.58 12.23
C LEU A 11 -0.60 1.05 13.61
N THR A 12 0.27 1.69 14.37
CA THR A 12 -0.04 2.26 15.69
C THR A 12 0.48 3.69 15.79
N GLY A 13 0.08 4.42 16.84
CA GLY A 13 0.58 5.77 17.10
C GLY A 13 2.11 5.84 17.27
N SER A 14 2.74 4.74 17.71
CA SER A 14 4.20 4.67 17.88
C SER A 14 4.98 4.72 16.57
N ASP A 15 4.32 4.53 15.42
CA ASP A 15 4.98 4.60 14.10
C ASP A 15 5.09 6.02 13.57
N PHE A 16 4.45 6.99 14.24
CA PHE A 16 4.24 8.31 13.69
C PHE A 16 5.53 8.98 13.20
N ASP A 17 6.59 8.97 14.02
CA ASP A 17 7.83 9.66 13.67
C ASP A 17 8.48 9.06 12.42
N ALA A 18 8.56 7.73 12.33
CA ALA A 18 9.11 7.04 11.16
C ALA A 18 8.22 7.21 9.91
N TYR A 19 6.90 7.18 10.10
CA TYR A 19 5.92 7.38 9.03
C TYR A 19 5.96 8.81 8.48
N ALA A 20 6.06 9.81 9.36
CA ALA A 20 6.17 11.22 9.01
C ALA A 20 7.49 11.50 8.29
N ALA A 21 8.61 10.95 8.77
CA ALA A 21 9.90 11.06 8.09
C ALA A 21 9.86 10.44 6.67
N MET A 22 9.21 9.29 6.52
CA MET A 22 8.99 8.65 5.22
C MET A 22 8.17 9.53 4.26
N LEU A 23 7.07 10.14 4.74
CA LEU A 23 6.21 10.98 3.90
C LEU A 23 6.78 12.37 3.61
N ALA A 24 7.70 12.86 4.43
CA ALA A 24 8.39 14.12 4.19
C ALA A 24 9.30 14.06 2.95
N ASP A 25 9.67 12.86 2.52
CA ASP A 25 10.44 12.63 1.29
C ASP A 25 9.59 12.90 0.04
N PRO A 26 9.97 13.86 -0.83
CA PRO A 26 9.18 14.24 -1.99
C PRO A 26 9.09 13.15 -3.08
N ASP A 27 10.09 12.28 -3.20
CA ASP A 27 10.02 11.17 -4.17
C ASP A 27 9.09 10.06 -3.68
N VAL A 28 8.96 9.88 -2.36
CA VAL A 28 7.98 8.97 -1.76
C VAL A 28 6.57 9.53 -1.93
N ALA A 29 6.34 10.77 -1.49
CA ALA A 29 5.02 11.40 -1.55
C ALA A 29 4.54 11.58 -2.99
N GLY A 30 5.43 11.96 -3.92
CA GLY A 30 5.12 12.13 -5.34
C GLY A 30 4.67 10.84 -6.05
N GLY A 31 4.99 9.67 -5.48
CA GLY A 31 4.57 8.37 -6.01
C GLY A 31 3.15 7.94 -5.65
N LEU A 32 2.49 8.64 -4.72
CA LEU A 32 1.16 8.26 -4.22
C LEU A 32 0.03 8.78 -5.11
N ALA A 33 -0.90 7.89 -5.48
CA ALA A 33 -2.08 8.24 -6.27
C ALA A 33 -3.03 9.14 -5.47
N GLU A 34 -3.27 8.81 -4.20
CA GLU A 34 -3.92 9.69 -3.25
C GLU A 34 -2.96 10.82 -2.86
N SER A 35 -3.41 12.07 -3.00
CA SER A 35 -2.64 13.23 -2.58
C SER A 35 -2.53 13.23 -1.05
N VAL A 36 -1.33 13.02 -0.54
CA VAL A 36 -1.02 13.14 0.88
C VAL A 36 -0.06 14.30 1.03
N GLY A 37 -0.42 15.28 1.87
CA GLY A 37 0.52 16.35 2.20
C GLY A 37 1.75 15.81 2.93
N THR A 38 2.86 16.53 2.86
CA THR A 38 4.16 16.08 3.40
C THR A 38 4.46 16.66 4.79
N SER A 39 3.55 17.46 5.37
CA SER A 39 3.74 17.98 6.71
C SER A 39 3.50 16.91 7.78
N PRO A 40 4.08 17.04 8.99
CA PRO A 40 3.78 16.13 10.09
C PRO A 40 2.29 16.05 10.42
N ALA A 41 1.54 17.14 10.26
CA ALA A 41 0.10 17.15 10.47
C ALA A 41 -0.65 16.32 9.40
N ASP A 42 -0.19 16.35 8.16
CA ASP A 42 -0.76 15.52 7.08
C ASP A 42 -0.43 14.05 7.29
N ALA A 43 0.81 13.73 7.69
CA ALA A 43 1.23 12.39 8.06
C ALA A 43 0.41 11.83 9.23
N TRP A 44 0.12 12.66 10.24
CA TRP A 44 -0.72 12.30 11.38
C TRP A 44 -2.12 11.93 10.93
N ARG A 45 -2.76 12.77 10.10
CA ARG A 45 -4.10 12.49 9.56
C ARG A 45 -4.10 11.22 8.71
N SER A 46 -3.09 11.03 7.86
CA SER A 46 -2.94 9.83 7.04
C SER A 46 -2.80 8.56 7.91
N LEU A 47 -1.97 8.60 8.95
CA LEU A 47 -1.82 7.47 9.89
C LEU A 47 -3.14 7.16 10.61
N ALA A 48 -3.83 8.19 11.12
CA ALA A 48 -5.13 8.05 11.76
C ALA A 48 -6.17 7.47 10.81
N THR A 49 -6.13 7.83 9.52
CA THR A 49 -6.98 7.25 8.48
C THR A 49 -6.73 5.76 8.28
N PHE A 50 -5.48 5.29 8.26
CA PHE A 50 -5.21 3.85 8.18
C PHE A 50 -5.67 3.08 9.43
N ILE A 51 -5.46 3.65 10.61
CA ILE A 51 -5.93 3.06 11.88
C ILE A 51 -7.46 3.01 11.92
N GLY A 52 -8.13 4.12 11.61
CA GLY A 52 -9.59 4.19 11.57
C GLY A 52 -10.21 3.29 10.50
N HIS A 53 -9.58 3.18 9.32
CA HIS A 53 -10.01 2.25 8.28
C HIS A 53 -10.01 0.80 8.78
N ARG A 54 -9.00 0.41 9.57
CA ARG A 54 -8.97 -0.92 10.20
C ARG A 54 -10.14 -1.11 11.15
N GLU A 55 -10.47 -0.13 11.99
CA GLU A 55 -11.60 -0.24 12.92
C GLU A 55 -12.95 -0.30 12.18
N ILE A 56 -13.09 0.39 11.05
CA ILE A 56 -14.33 0.44 10.26
C ILE A 56 -14.52 -0.79 9.37
N ARG A 57 -13.43 -1.32 8.78
CA ARG A 57 -13.48 -2.38 7.76
C ARG A 57 -12.96 -3.73 8.24
N GLY A 58 -12.28 -3.79 9.37
CA GLY A 58 -11.59 -4.99 9.87
C GLY A 58 -10.21 -5.23 9.25
N TYR A 59 -9.81 -4.44 8.25
CA TYR A 59 -8.53 -4.54 7.55
C TYR A 59 -8.01 -3.15 7.16
N SER A 60 -6.71 -3.02 6.91
CA SER A 60 -6.06 -1.80 6.43
C SER A 60 -4.62 -2.12 6.01
N HIS A 61 -3.84 -1.09 5.71
CA HIS A 61 -2.40 -1.22 5.60
C HIS A 61 -1.77 -1.64 6.94
N TRP A 62 -0.82 -2.56 6.85
CA TRP A 62 0.11 -2.87 7.93
C TRP A 62 1.36 -2.01 7.84
N ALA A 63 1.99 -1.76 8.98
CA ALA A 63 3.38 -1.36 9.01
C ALA A 63 4.25 -2.54 8.60
N LEU A 64 5.31 -2.24 7.86
CA LEU A 64 6.34 -3.18 7.45
C LEU A 64 7.56 -2.95 8.34
N VAL A 65 7.96 -3.98 9.08
CA VAL A 65 9.15 -3.94 9.93
C VAL A 65 10.13 -5.00 9.43
N GLU A 66 11.37 -4.60 9.12
CA GLU A 66 12.41 -5.52 8.70
C GLU A 66 12.84 -6.41 9.87
N LYS A 67 12.78 -7.73 9.70
CA LYS A 67 13.05 -8.70 10.78
C LYS A 67 14.47 -8.59 11.33
N SER A 68 15.46 -8.36 10.47
CA SER A 68 16.87 -8.36 10.86
C SER A 68 17.29 -7.14 11.67
N SER A 69 16.66 -5.98 11.44
CA SER A 69 17.05 -4.71 12.05
C SER A 69 16.01 -4.13 13.00
N GLY A 70 14.76 -4.58 12.91
CA GLY A 70 13.62 -3.93 13.58
C GLY A 70 13.21 -2.59 12.96
N SER A 71 13.78 -2.21 11.81
CA SER A 71 13.53 -0.91 11.19
C SER A 71 12.14 -0.84 10.56
N PHE A 72 11.49 0.33 10.69
CA PHE A 72 10.28 0.64 9.95
C PHE A 72 10.61 0.86 8.46
N VAL A 73 10.09 -0.01 7.61
CA VAL A 73 10.33 -0.02 6.15
C VAL A 73 9.29 0.82 5.41
N GLY A 74 8.07 0.87 5.93
CA GLY A 74 6.93 1.52 5.27
C GLY A 74 5.60 0.88 5.63
N ARG A 75 4.65 0.93 4.69
CA ARG A 75 3.33 0.31 4.81
C ARG A 75 2.92 -0.43 3.55
N ALA A 76 2.19 -1.53 3.71
CA ALA A 76 1.46 -2.17 2.62
C ALA A 76 0.24 -2.93 3.17
N GLY A 77 -0.80 -3.08 2.36
CA GLY A 77 -1.95 -3.89 2.73
C GLY A 77 -3.20 -3.61 1.90
N PRO A 78 -4.33 -4.24 2.27
CA PRO A 78 -5.63 -3.99 1.66
C PRO A 78 -6.11 -2.55 1.91
N TRP A 79 -6.81 -1.99 0.93
CA TRP A 79 -7.30 -0.61 0.95
C TRP A 79 -8.65 -0.47 0.24
N GLN A 80 -9.65 0.09 0.93
CA GLN A 80 -10.97 0.36 0.37
C GLN A 80 -11.70 1.50 1.12
N PRO A 81 -11.17 2.74 1.11
CA PRO A 81 -11.87 3.88 1.66
C PRO A 81 -13.16 4.14 0.86
N HIS A 82 -14.05 4.96 1.42
CA HIS A 82 -15.29 5.33 0.74
C HIS A 82 -14.99 5.99 -0.62
N GLY A 83 -15.60 5.47 -1.68
CA GLY A 83 -15.38 5.95 -3.05
C GLY A 83 -14.17 5.37 -3.78
N PHE A 84 -13.41 4.45 -3.16
CA PHE A 84 -12.35 3.71 -3.86
C PHE A 84 -12.96 2.71 -4.88
N PRO A 85 -12.34 2.50 -6.06
CA PRO A 85 -12.98 1.78 -7.17
C PRO A 85 -13.20 0.26 -6.96
N GLY A 86 -12.68 -0.31 -5.88
CA GLY A 86 -12.79 -1.73 -5.54
C GLY A 86 -11.91 -2.07 -4.34
N LEU A 87 -11.90 -3.32 -3.88
CA LEU A 87 -10.92 -3.73 -2.87
C LEU A 87 -9.52 -3.71 -3.51
N GLY A 88 -8.66 -2.85 -3.00
CA GLY A 88 -7.30 -2.69 -3.53
C GLY A 88 -6.23 -3.24 -2.61
N VAL A 89 -5.02 -3.34 -3.15
CA VAL A 89 -3.79 -3.45 -2.39
C VAL A 89 -2.91 -2.25 -2.72
N GLY A 90 -2.23 -1.71 -1.70
CA GLY A 90 -1.33 -0.58 -1.87
C GLY A 90 -0.04 -0.76 -1.07
N TRP A 91 0.99 -0.02 -1.45
CA TRP A 91 2.29 -0.01 -0.79
C TRP A 91 2.91 1.39 -0.83
N CYS A 92 3.68 1.72 0.20
CA CYS A 92 4.49 2.92 0.29
C CYS A 92 5.69 2.62 1.21
N LEU A 93 6.91 2.78 0.71
CA LEU A 93 8.13 2.44 1.43
C LEU A 93 9.04 3.66 1.51
N ALA A 94 9.78 3.78 2.60
CA ALA A 94 10.86 4.74 2.72
C ALA A 94 11.94 4.48 1.66
N ARG A 95 12.51 5.57 1.14
CA ARG A 95 13.44 5.54 0.00
C ARG A 95 14.63 4.60 0.24
N ASP A 96 15.17 4.58 1.45
CA ASP A 96 16.32 3.74 1.85
C ASP A 96 16.05 2.23 1.80
N HIS A 97 14.78 1.85 1.62
CA HIS A 97 14.35 0.46 1.48
C HIS A 97 13.92 0.09 0.05
N TRP A 98 14.05 1.01 -0.91
CA TRP A 98 13.77 0.72 -2.32
C TRP A 98 14.84 -0.20 -2.93
N GLY A 99 14.48 -0.90 -4.01
CA GLY A 99 15.40 -1.82 -4.71
C GLY A 99 15.68 -3.15 -3.97
N LYS A 100 15.19 -3.33 -2.74
CA LYS A 100 15.39 -4.55 -1.93
C LYS A 100 14.31 -5.63 -2.13
N GLY A 101 13.29 -5.34 -2.94
CA GLY A 101 12.17 -6.25 -3.20
C GLY A 101 11.08 -6.28 -2.12
N TYR A 102 11.18 -5.46 -1.07
CA TYR A 102 10.21 -5.43 0.03
C TYR A 102 8.80 -5.04 -0.40
N ALA A 103 8.66 -4.13 -1.36
CA ALA A 103 7.35 -3.75 -1.88
C ALA A 103 6.63 -4.94 -2.53
N THR A 104 7.33 -5.70 -3.38
CA THR A 104 6.77 -6.91 -4.03
C THR A 104 6.43 -7.99 -3.03
N GLU A 105 7.32 -8.25 -2.06
CA GLU A 105 7.07 -9.25 -1.00
C GLU A 105 5.83 -8.89 -0.17
N ALA A 106 5.76 -7.66 0.33
CA ALA A 106 4.63 -7.22 1.16
C ALA A 106 3.33 -7.12 0.37
N ALA A 107 3.38 -6.60 -0.87
CA ALA A 107 2.20 -6.50 -1.73
C ALA A 107 1.69 -7.89 -2.14
N GLY A 108 2.56 -8.86 -2.40
CA GLY A 108 2.19 -10.24 -2.69
C GLY A 108 1.48 -10.90 -1.50
N ALA A 109 2.02 -10.73 -0.29
CA ALA A 109 1.40 -11.25 0.93
C ALA A 109 0.02 -10.59 1.19
N ALA A 110 -0.09 -9.28 0.99
CA ALA A 110 -1.34 -8.56 1.12
C ALA A 110 -2.38 -8.95 0.04
N LEU A 111 -1.93 -9.18 -1.19
CA LEU A 111 -2.78 -9.67 -2.28
C LEU A 111 -3.35 -11.06 -1.95
N ASN A 112 -2.51 -11.97 -1.45
CA ASN A 112 -2.95 -13.28 -1.00
C ASN A 112 -4.00 -13.15 0.12
N TYR A 113 -3.74 -12.31 1.12
CA TYR A 113 -4.70 -12.03 2.20
C TYR A 113 -6.05 -11.53 1.68
N CYS A 114 -6.07 -10.64 0.68
CA CYS A 114 -7.33 -10.19 0.08
C CYS A 114 -8.13 -11.36 -0.53
N PHE A 115 -7.46 -12.31 -1.20
CA PHE A 115 -8.14 -13.45 -1.81
C PHE A 115 -8.56 -14.52 -0.81
N THR A 116 -7.72 -14.83 0.18
CA THR A 116 -7.97 -15.93 1.13
C THR A 116 -8.84 -15.50 2.31
N GLU A 117 -8.50 -14.39 2.95
CA GLU A 117 -9.15 -13.96 4.20
C GLU A 117 -10.32 -13.01 3.95
N LEU A 118 -10.20 -12.12 2.95
CA LEU A 118 -11.28 -11.18 2.61
C LEU A 118 -12.24 -11.73 1.55
N GLY A 119 -11.95 -12.92 1.00
CA GLY A 119 -12.82 -13.59 0.03
C GLY A 119 -12.99 -12.82 -1.28
N ALA A 120 -12.03 -11.97 -1.65
CA ALA A 120 -12.13 -11.14 -2.84
C ALA A 120 -12.21 -11.99 -4.13
N GLU A 121 -13.03 -11.59 -5.09
CA GLU A 121 -13.00 -12.15 -6.45
C GLU A 121 -12.02 -11.42 -7.35
N GLN A 122 -11.81 -10.12 -7.11
CA GLN A 122 -10.87 -9.27 -7.81
C GLN A 122 -10.19 -8.32 -6.82
N VAL A 123 -8.90 -8.09 -7.01
CA VAL A 123 -8.12 -7.12 -6.24
C VAL A 123 -7.42 -6.18 -7.22
N ILE A 124 -7.43 -4.89 -6.89
CA ILE A 124 -6.91 -3.82 -7.74
C ILE A 124 -5.72 -3.07 -7.11
N SER A 125 -5.02 -2.27 -7.90
CA SER A 125 -4.07 -1.25 -7.47
C SER A 125 -4.28 -0.01 -8.31
N VAL A 126 -4.37 1.16 -7.66
CA VAL A 126 -4.49 2.46 -8.33
C VAL A 126 -3.11 3.10 -8.38
N ILE A 127 -2.58 3.33 -9.58
CA ILE A 127 -1.19 3.74 -9.80
C ILE A 127 -1.13 4.97 -10.71
N LEU A 128 -0.28 5.93 -10.39
CA LEU A 128 -0.07 7.10 -11.25
C LEU A 128 0.59 6.73 -12.58
N PRO A 129 0.19 7.36 -13.70
CA PRO A 129 0.92 7.27 -14.95
C PRO A 129 2.37 7.69 -14.76
N GLY A 130 3.31 6.90 -15.28
CA GLY A 130 4.75 7.14 -15.14
C GLY A 130 5.38 6.65 -13.83
N ASN A 131 4.60 6.17 -12.85
CA ASN A 131 5.17 5.51 -11.67
C ASN A 131 5.62 4.07 -12.00
N THR A 132 6.72 3.97 -12.74
CA THR A 132 7.29 2.71 -13.24
C THR A 132 7.65 1.73 -12.12
N ARG A 133 8.05 2.24 -10.94
CA ARG A 133 8.35 1.42 -9.76
C ARG A 133 7.10 0.68 -9.27
N SER A 134 5.99 1.40 -9.09
CA SER A 134 4.73 0.77 -8.67
C SER A 134 4.13 -0.11 -9.75
N ILE A 135 4.17 0.29 -11.02
CA ILE A 135 3.74 -0.56 -12.15
C ILE A 135 4.49 -1.90 -12.11
N SER A 136 5.82 -1.86 -11.95
CA SER A 136 6.64 -3.05 -11.90
C SER A 136 6.40 -3.93 -10.66
N VAL A 137 5.94 -3.35 -9.54
CA VAL A 137 5.48 -4.13 -8.39
C VAL A 137 4.15 -4.82 -8.71
N ALA A 138 3.18 -4.08 -9.28
CA ALA A 138 1.87 -4.61 -9.65
C ALA A 138 1.99 -5.79 -10.61
N GLU A 139 2.82 -5.66 -11.65
CA GLU A 139 3.07 -6.73 -12.62
C GLU A 139 3.71 -7.96 -11.97
N ARG A 140 4.69 -7.77 -11.07
CA ARG A 140 5.35 -8.89 -10.35
C ARG A 140 4.42 -9.65 -9.42
N ILE A 141 3.44 -8.98 -8.80
CA ILE A 141 2.42 -9.66 -7.98
C ILE A 141 1.30 -10.28 -8.83
N GLY A 142 1.37 -10.18 -10.16
CA GLY A 142 0.43 -10.81 -11.09
C GLY A 142 -0.77 -9.94 -11.47
N HIS A 143 -0.78 -8.67 -11.10
CA HIS A 143 -1.75 -7.73 -11.65
C HIS A 143 -1.43 -7.40 -13.11
N ARG A 144 -2.47 -7.14 -13.89
CA ARG A 144 -2.40 -6.61 -15.26
C ARG A 144 -3.07 -5.24 -15.32
N HIS A 145 -2.69 -4.42 -16.29
CA HIS A 145 -3.43 -3.18 -16.57
C HIS A 145 -4.85 -3.55 -17.01
N LEU A 146 -5.86 -2.96 -16.36
CA LEU A 146 -7.27 -3.19 -16.66
C LEU A 146 -7.86 -2.05 -17.47
N ARG A 147 -7.66 -0.80 -17.00
CA ARG A 147 -8.15 0.42 -17.63
C ARG A 147 -7.53 1.65 -17.00
N ASP A 148 -7.71 2.79 -17.66
CA ASP A 148 -7.47 4.11 -17.07
C ASP A 148 -8.76 4.66 -16.45
N LEU A 149 -8.63 5.47 -15.42
CA LEU A 149 -9.76 6.20 -14.83
C LEU A 149 -9.31 7.54 -14.24
N ASP A 150 -10.27 8.42 -13.97
CA ASP A 150 -10.04 9.61 -13.13
C ASP A 150 -10.32 9.26 -11.67
N TYR A 151 -9.37 9.53 -10.80
CA TYR A 151 -9.50 9.35 -9.36
C TYR A 151 -8.96 10.59 -8.65
N GLY A 152 -9.85 11.31 -7.95
CA GLY A 152 -9.50 12.54 -7.26
C GLY A 152 -9.00 13.65 -8.19
N GLY A 153 -9.52 13.73 -9.42
CA GLY A 153 -9.11 14.72 -10.43
C GLY A 153 -7.75 14.41 -11.07
N ARG A 154 -7.24 13.19 -10.90
CA ARG A 154 -5.99 12.72 -11.48
C ARG A 154 -6.27 11.51 -12.36
N ARG A 155 -5.70 11.49 -13.56
CA ARG A 155 -5.64 10.28 -14.38
C ARG A 155 -4.77 9.23 -13.68
N VAL A 156 -5.30 8.03 -13.50
CA VAL A 156 -4.63 6.88 -12.88
C VAL A 156 -4.80 5.64 -13.75
N HIS A 157 -3.86 4.70 -13.61
CA HIS A 157 -3.95 3.35 -14.16
C HIS A 157 -4.50 2.41 -13.10
N LEU A 158 -5.55 1.67 -13.45
CA LEU A 158 -6.08 0.59 -12.63
C LEU A 158 -5.41 -0.71 -13.06
N TYR A 159 -4.59 -1.26 -12.17
CA TYR A 159 -4.06 -2.62 -12.30
C TYR A 159 -4.92 -3.57 -11.46
N GLY A 160 -5.02 -4.84 -11.84
CA GLY A 160 -5.69 -5.81 -10.99
C GLY A 160 -5.56 -7.25 -11.48
N SER A 161 -6.02 -8.17 -10.66
CA SER A 161 -6.09 -9.59 -10.96
C SER A 161 -7.31 -10.22 -10.30
N ASP A 162 -7.80 -11.28 -10.91
CA ASP A 162 -8.94 -12.05 -10.42
C ASP A 162 -8.44 -13.25 -9.62
N ARG A 163 -9.27 -13.73 -8.69
CA ARG A 163 -9.01 -14.95 -7.95
C ARG A 163 -8.92 -16.10 -8.92
N ARG A 164 -7.86 -16.90 -8.85
CA ARG A 164 -7.76 -18.10 -9.69
C ARG A 164 -8.84 -19.11 -9.24
N PRO A 165 -9.51 -19.78 -10.18
CA PRO A 165 -10.39 -20.90 -9.83
C PRO A 165 -9.58 -21.95 -9.05
N SER A 166 -10.15 -22.43 -7.96
CA SER A 166 -9.64 -23.56 -7.17
C SER A 166 -9.78 -24.87 -7.91
#